data_AF-A0A9B2JV91-F1
#
_entry.id   AF-A0A9B2JV91-F1
#
_cell.length_a   1.000
_cell.length_b   1.000
_cell.length_c   1.000
_cell.angle_alpha   90.00
_cell.angle_beta   90.00
_cell.angle_gamma   90.00
#
_symmetry.space_group_name_H-M   'P 1'
#
loop_
_entity.id
_entity.type
_entity.pdbx_description
1 polymer ?
#
loop_
_entity_poly.entity_id
_entity_poly.type
_entity_poly.pdbx_seq_one_letter_code
_entity_poly.pdbx_strand_id
1 'polypeptide(L)'
;MLLNRIGFLLLILPFSMTSPTYETTQSDNWQRDILKLHIGMYKPVPICEDKTYCENTLYYPSDIVSRELGKNPHLQDYATVDDIDSLPGYGDELEDKPLCLSTEQLIFPKSGITKNLEWKYIINHEDLVQAVRIETCVEESRPCKVIDGFAEGYYTKCKQKFIYRQLLSLTDNEHV
;
A
#
# COMPACT_ATOMS: atom_id res chain seq x y z
N MET A 1 -5.79 32.69 -8.55
CA MET A 1 -6.00 31.84 -7.37
C MET A 1 -5.36 30.49 -7.63
N LEU A 2 -4.31 30.16 -6.89
CA LEU A 2 -3.57 28.90 -7.00
C LEU A 2 -4.44 27.78 -6.43
N LEU A 3 -5.14 27.05 -7.30
CA LEU A 3 -5.71 25.76 -6.92
C LEU A 3 -4.53 24.80 -6.78
N ASN A 4 -4.13 24.51 -5.54
CA ASN A 4 -3.05 23.57 -5.26
C ASN A 4 -3.56 22.16 -5.61
N ARG A 5 -3.03 21.56 -6.68
CA ARG A 5 -3.50 20.27 -7.25
C ARG A 5 -2.86 19.04 -6.58
N ILE A 6 -2.32 19.26 -5.40
CA ILE A 6 -1.48 18.31 -4.67
C ILE A 6 -2.06 18.17 -3.29
N GLY A 7 -2.22 16.93 -2.86
CA GLY A 7 -2.67 16.57 -1.53
C GLY A 7 -1.94 15.33 -1.05
N PHE A 8 -2.37 14.82 0.11
CA PHE A 8 -1.90 13.56 0.65
C PHE A 8 -3.02 12.51 0.59
N LEU A 9 -2.65 11.27 0.32
CA LEU A 9 -3.53 10.12 0.44
C LEU A 9 -2.96 9.11 1.43
N LEU A 10 -3.84 8.35 2.09
CA LEU A 10 -3.48 7.20 2.92
C LEU A 10 -3.70 5.92 2.12
N LEU A 11 -2.62 5.36 1.59
CA LEU A 11 -2.59 4.21 0.70
C LEU A 11 -2.71 2.94 1.54
N ILE A 12 -3.62 2.05 1.16
CA ILE A 12 -3.74 0.74 1.77
C ILE A 12 -2.64 -0.16 1.20
N LEU A 13 -1.76 -0.69 2.04
CA LEU A 13 -0.66 -1.57 1.62
C LEU A 13 -0.65 -2.87 2.40
N PRO A 14 -0.35 -4.02 1.76
CA PRO A 14 -0.22 -5.27 2.47
C PRO A 14 0.98 -5.24 3.41
N PHE A 15 0.77 -5.73 4.63
CA PHE A 15 1.77 -5.86 5.68
C PHE A 15 1.52 -7.17 6.42
N SER A 16 2.56 -7.95 6.73
CA SER A 16 2.41 -9.17 7.52
C SER A 16 3.06 -8.94 8.89
N MET A 17 2.22 -8.78 9.91
CA MET A 17 2.76 -8.77 11.27
C MET A 17 3.20 -10.18 11.64
N THR A 18 4.49 -10.38 11.92
CA THR A 18 5.05 -11.65 12.44
C THR A 18 4.68 -11.94 13.89
N SER A 19 3.85 -11.10 14.52
CA SER A 19 3.41 -11.30 15.89
C SER A 19 2.15 -12.17 15.95
N PRO A 20 2.07 -13.17 16.85
CA PRO A 20 0.85 -13.94 17.07
C PRO A 20 -0.23 -13.01 17.66
N THR A 21 -1.05 -12.43 16.79
CA THR A 21 -2.26 -11.73 17.22
C THR A 21 -3.42 -12.70 17.20
N TYR A 22 -4.03 -12.91 18.36
CA TYR A 22 -5.30 -13.63 18.46
C TYR A 22 -6.42 -12.72 17.96
N GLU A 23 -7.20 -13.18 16.98
CA GLU A 23 -8.48 -12.55 16.61
C GLU A 23 -9.58 -13.57 16.87
N THR A 24 -10.44 -13.28 17.85
CA THR A 24 -11.71 -14.00 18.03
C THR A 24 -12.59 -13.75 16.81
N THR A 25 -13.17 -14.80 16.26
CA THR A 25 -13.96 -14.78 15.02
C THR A 25 -15.14 -13.81 15.10
N GLN A 26 -15.05 -12.69 14.38
CA GLN A 26 -16.21 -11.96 13.88
C GLN A 26 -16.09 -11.84 12.36
N SER A 27 -17.16 -12.25 11.68
CA SER A 27 -17.26 -12.31 10.22
C SER A 27 -17.38 -10.90 9.65
N ASP A 28 -16.28 -10.37 9.15
CA ASP A 28 -16.26 -9.11 8.41
C ASP A 28 -16.30 -9.39 6.90
N ASN A 29 -17.50 -9.31 6.36
CA ASN A 29 -17.77 -9.39 4.93
C ASN A 29 -17.68 -7.98 4.32
N TRP A 30 -16.56 -7.66 3.66
CA TRP A 30 -16.37 -6.40 2.95
C TRP A 30 -16.19 -6.67 1.46
N GLN A 31 -17.29 -6.86 0.75
CA GLN A 31 -17.32 -6.82 -0.70
C GLN A 31 -18.55 -6.04 -1.20
N ARG A 32 -18.25 -5.10 -2.10
CA ARG A 32 -19.12 -4.21 -2.90
C ARG A 32 -19.56 -2.95 -2.14
N ASP A 33 -19.43 -1.73 -2.66
CA ASP A 33 -19.62 -1.25 -4.03
C ASP A 33 -18.67 -0.10 -4.35
N ILE A 34 -18.08 -0.08 -5.57
CA ILE A 34 -17.51 1.16 -6.11
C ILE A 34 -17.81 1.23 -7.62
N LEU A 35 -18.81 2.02 -7.96
CA LEU A 35 -18.78 2.77 -9.21
C LEU A 35 -19.30 4.17 -8.94
N LYS A 36 -18.35 5.10 -8.75
CA LYS A 36 -18.63 6.53 -8.93
C LYS A 36 -17.70 7.05 -10.02
N LEU A 37 -18.24 7.10 -11.23
CA LEU A 37 -17.68 7.85 -12.35
C LEU A 37 -17.62 9.33 -11.95
N HIS A 38 -16.42 9.84 -11.70
CA HIS A 38 -16.17 11.28 -11.65
C HIS A 38 -15.63 11.73 -13.00
N ILE A 39 -16.25 12.78 -13.55
CA ILE A 39 -15.77 13.49 -14.74
C ILE A 39 -14.63 14.40 -14.26
N GLY A 40 -13.45 13.81 -14.08
CA GLY A 40 -12.25 14.49 -13.65
C GLY A 40 -11.49 15.12 -14.81
N MET A 41 -10.61 16.08 -14.49
CA MET A 41 -9.71 16.74 -15.45
C MET A 41 -8.66 15.76 -16.01
N TYR A 42 -8.50 14.60 -15.37
CA TYR A 42 -7.59 13.52 -15.74
C TYR A 42 -8.34 12.38 -16.43
N LYS A 43 -7.60 11.54 -17.17
CA LYS A 43 -8.14 10.23 -17.55
C LYS A 43 -8.46 9.43 -16.26
N PRO A 44 -9.53 8.62 -16.26
CA PRO A 44 -9.91 7.83 -15.09
C PRO A 44 -8.70 7.10 -14.49
N VAL A 45 -8.53 7.21 -13.18
CA VAL A 45 -7.45 6.52 -12.47
C VAL A 45 -7.62 5.02 -12.70
N PRO A 46 -6.59 4.31 -13.22
CA PRO A 46 -6.70 2.90 -13.46
C PRO A 46 -6.85 2.14 -12.13
N ILE A 47 -7.77 1.18 -12.14
CA ILE A 47 -8.00 0.23 -11.06
C ILE A 47 -7.14 -0.99 -11.36
N CYS A 48 -6.29 -1.38 -10.42
CA CYS A 48 -5.60 -2.66 -10.48
C CYS A 48 -6.43 -3.72 -9.75
N GLU A 49 -7.05 -4.61 -10.52
CA GLU A 49 -7.79 -5.75 -9.98
C GLU A 49 -6.86 -6.58 -9.07
N ASP A 50 -7.40 -7.04 -7.94
CA ASP A 50 -6.72 -7.83 -6.91
C ASP A 50 -5.53 -7.18 -6.21
N LYS A 51 -5.30 -5.87 -6.41
CA LYS A 51 -4.27 -5.09 -5.73
C LYS A 51 -4.81 -3.78 -5.19
N THR A 52 -4.10 -3.21 -4.23
CA THR A 52 -4.42 -1.89 -3.67
C THR A 52 -3.67 -0.76 -4.37
N TYR A 53 -2.78 -1.07 -5.32
CA TYR A 53 -1.95 -0.10 -6.04
C TYR A 53 -1.56 -0.60 -7.44
N CYS A 54 -1.13 0.35 -8.29
CA CYS A 54 -0.53 0.10 -9.60
C CYS A 54 0.81 0.82 -9.70
N GLU A 55 1.86 0.12 -10.17
CA GLU A 55 3.17 0.75 -10.49
C GLU A 55 3.25 1.20 -11.94
N ASN A 56 2.55 0.49 -12.83
CA ASN A 56 2.46 0.80 -14.26
C ASN A 56 1.02 1.19 -14.60
N THR A 57 0.84 2.38 -15.15
CA THR A 57 -0.48 2.93 -15.50
C THR A 57 -0.44 3.48 -16.92
N LEU A 58 -1.41 3.08 -17.76
CA LEU A 58 -1.43 3.40 -19.20
C LEU A 58 -1.54 4.91 -19.48
N TYR A 59 -2.15 5.66 -18.57
CA TYR A 59 -2.47 7.08 -18.74
C TYR A 59 -1.96 7.94 -17.58
N TYR A 60 -0.78 7.61 -17.03
CA TYR A 60 -0.18 8.42 -15.97
C TYR A 60 0.00 9.88 -16.44
N PRO A 61 -0.52 10.88 -15.73
CA PRO A 61 -0.46 12.29 -16.14
C PRO A 61 0.93 12.90 -15.83
N SER A 62 1.99 12.37 -16.43
CA SER A 62 3.38 12.80 -16.16
C SER A 62 3.58 14.29 -16.38
N ASP A 63 3.01 14.86 -17.45
CA ASP A 63 3.13 16.28 -17.79
C ASP A 63 2.60 17.19 -16.68
N ILE A 64 1.48 16.79 -16.06
CA ILE A 64 0.89 17.52 -14.94
C ILE A 64 1.74 17.33 -13.70
N VAL A 65 2.19 16.10 -13.41
CA VAL A 65 3.07 15.82 -12.27
C VAL A 65 4.34 16.66 -12.34
N SER A 66 5.09 16.63 -13.44
CA SER A 66 6.34 17.40 -13.59
C SER A 66 6.09 18.90 -13.45
N ARG A 67 4.99 19.41 -14.01
CA ARG A 67 4.61 20.83 -13.87
C ARG A 67 4.33 21.22 -12.43
N GLU A 68 3.58 20.39 -11.69
CA GLU A 68 3.21 20.68 -10.31
C GLU A 68 4.41 20.54 -9.35
N LEU A 69 5.33 19.60 -9.61
CA LEU A 69 6.62 19.51 -8.92
C LEU A 69 7.49 20.74 -9.17
N GLY A 70 7.60 21.20 -10.43
CA GLY A 70 8.36 22.40 -10.77
C GLY A 70 7.84 23.69 -10.14
N LYS A 71 6.53 23.78 -9.87
CA LYS A 71 5.92 24.91 -9.14
C LYS A 71 6.16 24.86 -7.63
N ASN A 72 6.36 23.68 -7.07
CA ASN A 72 6.39 23.43 -5.64
C ASN A 72 7.66 22.68 -5.23
N PRO A 73 8.85 23.31 -5.28
CA PRO A 73 10.12 22.64 -5.04
C PRO A 73 10.27 22.07 -3.61
N HIS A 74 9.54 22.64 -2.63
CA HIS A 74 9.50 22.13 -1.25
C HIS A 74 8.90 20.72 -1.14
N LEU A 75 8.21 20.22 -2.17
CA LEU A 75 7.66 18.87 -2.14
C LEU A 75 8.73 17.78 -2.13
N GLN A 76 9.96 18.12 -2.51
CA GLN A 76 11.09 17.20 -2.46
C GLN A 76 11.33 16.63 -1.05
N ASP A 77 10.95 17.36 0.00
CA ASP A 77 11.04 16.89 1.38
C ASP A 77 10.10 15.70 1.67
N TYR A 78 9.14 15.40 0.78
CA TYR A 78 8.24 14.24 0.87
C TYR A 78 8.67 13.05 0.00
N ALA A 79 9.80 13.15 -0.71
CA ALA A 79 10.41 11.98 -1.34
C ALA A 79 10.76 10.96 -0.26
N THR A 80 10.44 9.69 -0.50
CA THR A 80 10.64 8.64 0.49
C THR A 80 10.95 7.33 -0.20
N VAL A 81 11.92 6.59 0.33
CA VAL A 81 12.25 5.24 -0.10
C VAL A 81 12.37 4.43 1.18
N ASP A 82 11.40 3.56 1.43
CA ASP A 82 11.44 2.67 2.60
C ASP A 82 12.66 1.75 2.52
N ASP A 83 13.35 1.58 3.65
CA ASP A 83 14.48 0.66 3.76
C ASP A 83 13.99 -0.80 3.85
N ILE A 84 14.55 -1.66 3.00
CA ILE A 84 14.55 -3.11 3.20
C ILE A 84 15.90 -3.43 3.82
N ASP A 85 16.05 -3.10 5.10
CA ASP A 85 17.27 -3.41 5.83
C ASP A 85 17.49 -4.94 5.81
N SER A 86 18.47 -5.38 5.02
CA SER A 86 19.09 -6.68 5.20
C SER A 86 20.15 -6.47 6.28
N LEU A 87 19.78 -6.56 7.56
CA LEU A 87 20.75 -6.47 8.65
C LEU A 87 21.91 -7.45 8.35
N PRO A 88 23.14 -6.97 8.09
CA PRO A 88 24.23 -7.84 7.76
C PRO A 88 24.75 -8.50 9.05
N GLY A 89 24.50 -9.80 9.18
CA GLY A 89 25.31 -10.69 10.01
C GLY A 89 25.43 -10.34 11.49
N TYR A 90 24.37 -10.59 12.26
CA TYR A 90 24.53 -11.16 13.59
C TYR A 90 23.99 -12.57 13.53
N GLY A 91 24.85 -13.51 13.13
CA GLY A 91 24.53 -14.92 13.25
C GLY A 91 24.38 -15.25 14.72
N ASP A 92 23.20 -15.73 15.11
CA ASP A 92 23.12 -16.78 16.11
C ASP A 92 21.93 -17.68 15.78
N GLU A 93 22.15 -18.98 15.96
CA GLU A 93 21.32 -20.11 15.52
C GLU A 93 20.00 -20.24 16.30
N LEU A 94 19.23 -19.16 16.38
CA LEU A 94 17.82 -19.14 16.75
C LEU A 94 17.08 -18.39 15.64
N GLU A 95 17.00 -19.04 14.48
CA GLU A 95 16.23 -18.54 13.35
C GLU A 95 14.76 -18.42 13.80
N ASP A 96 14.31 -17.20 14.13
CA ASP A 96 12.92 -16.87 14.39
C ASP A 96 12.12 -17.21 13.12
N LYS A 97 11.73 -18.48 12.99
CA LYS A 97 10.99 -18.97 11.84
C LYS A 97 9.59 -18.37 11.91
N PRO A 98 9.18 -17.56 10.91
CA PRO A 98 7.87 -16.94 10.95
C PRO A 98 6.79 -18.03 10.82
N LEU A 99 5.74 -17.90 11.63
CA LEU A 99 4.59 -18.81 11.61
C LEU A 99 3.86 -18.79 10.26
N CYS A 100 3.89 -17.64 9.58
CA CYS A 100 3.36 -17.42 8.24
C CYS A 100 4.49 -16.92 7.34
N LEU A 101 4.70 -17.57 6.19
CA LEU A 101 5.66 -17.09 5.22
C LEU A 101 5.12 -15.84 4.52
N SER A 102 6.00 -14.86 4.33
CA SER A 102 5.72 -13.64 3.61
C SER A 102 6.86 -13.29 2.66
N THR A 103 6.55 -12.49 1.64
CA THR A 103 7.53 -11.87 0.74
C THR A 103 7.52 -10.38 0.94
N GLU A 104 8.70 -9.81 1.11
CA GLU A 104 8.91 -8.38 1.18
C GLU A 104 9.36 -7.83 -0.17
N GLN A 105 8.83 -6.68 -0.55
CA GLN A 105 9.22 -6.00 -1.78
C GLN A 105 9.04 -4.50 -1.64
N LEU A 106 9.90 -3.75 -2.34
CA LEU A 106 9.78 -2.31 -2.49
C LEU A 106 8.95 -2.04 -3.76
N ILE A 107 7.93 -1.20 -3.65
CA ILE A 107 7.06 -0.83 -4.77
C ILE A 107 7.08 0.66 -5.03
N PHE A 108 6.80 1.04 -6.28
CA PHE A 108 6.77 2.43 -6.74
C PHE A 108 5.37 2.79 -7.26
N PRO A 109 4.39 2.96 -6.35
CA PRO A 109 3.00 3.10 -6.76
C PRO A 109 2.77 4.44 -7.48
N LYS A 110 2.06 4.37 -8.61
CA LYS A 110 1.58 5.51 -9.42
C LYS A 110 0.08 5.73 -9.30
N SER A 111 -0.68 4.73 -8.88
CA SER A 111 -2.05 4.88 -8.40
C SER A 111 -2.33 3.91 -7.26
N GLY A 112 -3.36 4.20 -6.48
CA GLY A 112 -3.79 3.28 -5.44
C GLY A 112 -5.09 3.68 -4.75
N ILE A 113 -5.64 2.72 -4.02
CA ILE A 113 -6.88 2.89 -3.26
C ILE A 113 -6.59 3.53 -1.90
N THR A 114 -7.28 4.62 -1.62
CA THR A 114 -7.19 5.31 -0.34
C THR A 114 -8.01 4.61 0.74
N LYS A 115 -7.78 4.96 2.01
CA LYS A 115 -8.65 4.54 3.13
C LYS A 115 -10.15 4.87 2.94
N ASN A 116 -10.47 5.84 2.08
CA ASN A 116 -11.85 6.24 1.76
C ASN A 116 -12.42 5.42 0.58
N LEU A 117 -11.71 4.38 0.14
CA LEU A 117 -12.08 3.54 -1.02
C LEU A 117 -12.13 4.31 -2.34
N GLU A 118 -11.31 5.35 -2.47
CA GLU A 118 -11.17 6.13 -3.70
C GLU A 118 -9.83 5.79 -4.37
N TRP A 119 -9.82 5.55 -5.68
CA TRP A 119 -8.58 5.43 -6.45
C TRP A 119 -8.05 6.82 -6.80
N LYS A 120 -6.77 7.08 -6.50
CA LYS A 120 -6.10 8.34 -6.84
C LYS A 120 -4.75 8.10 -7.49
N TYR A 121 -4.31 9.05 -8.31
CA TYR A 121 -2.93 9.10 -8.78
C TYR A 121 -2.00 9.49 -7.64
N ILE A 122 -0.92 8.73 -7.48
CA ILE A 122 0.17 9.00 -6.55
C ILE A 122 1.26 9.74 -7.34
N ILE A 123 1.87 10.74 -6.72
CA ILE A 123 2.98 11.47 -7.32
C ILE A 123 4.24 10.63 -7.12
N ASN A 124 4.69 9.97 -8.20
CA ASN A 124 5.87 9.11 -8.20
C ASN A 124 6.54 9.25 -9.56
N HIS A 125 7.50 10.17 -9.62
CA HIS A 125 8.18 10.64 -10.83
C HIS A 125 9.69 10.56 -10.62
N GLU A 126 10.48 10.63 -11.69
CA GLU A 126 11.95 10.65 -11.59
C GLU A 126 12.47 11.79 -10.71
N ASP A 127 11.75 12.92 -10.68
CA ASP A 127 12.10 14.07 -9.84
C ASP A 127 11.65 13.92 -8.38
N LEU A 128 10.67 13.06 -8.08
CA LEU A 128 10.17 12.83 -6.72
C LEU A 128 9.73 11.37 -6.61
N VAL A 129 10.56 10.56 -5.96
CA VAL A 129 10.35 9.13 -5.80
C VAL A 129 9.67 8.86 -4.46
N GLN A 130 8.60 8.07 -4.50
CA GLN A 130 7.92 7.53 -3.32
C GLN A 130 7.87 6.01 -3.40
N ALA A 131 8.86 5.34 -2.82
CA ALA A 131 8.96 3.90 -2.77
C ALA A 131 8.58 3.38 -1.38
N VAL A 132 7.67 2.41 -1.33
CA VAL A 132 7.13 1.89 -0.08
C VAL A 132 7.36 0.39 0.03
N ARG A 133 7.75 -0.07 1.22
CA ARG A 133 7.94 -1.49 1.51
C ARG A 133 6.59 -2.11 1.79
N ILE A 134 6.31 -3.22 1.13
CA ILE A 134 5.15 -4.05 1.38
C ILE A 134 5.55 -5.46 1.73
N GLU A 135 4.67 -6.14 2.44
CA GLU A 135 4.88 -7.52 2.85
C GLU A 135 3.60 -8.31 2.60
N THR A 136 3.70 -9.31 1.73
CA THR A 136 2.56 -10.11 1.26
C THR A 136 2.69 -11.54 1.75
N CYS A 137 1.60 -12.11 2.28
CA CYS A 137 1.56 -13.53 2.65
C CYS A 137 1.77 -14.41 1.41
N VAL A 138 2.66 -15.41 1.52
CA VAL A 138 2.85 -16.42 0.45
C VAL A 138 1.66 -17.36 0.38
N GLU A 139 1.12 -17.73 1.53
CA GLU A 139 0.05 -18.72 1.66
C GLU A 139 -1.08 -18.20 2.56
N GLU A 140 -1.92 -17.33 2.01
CA GLU A 140 -3.10 -16.84 2.74
C GLU A 140 -4.08 -17.98 3.07
N SER A 141 -4.74 -17.88 4.22
CA SER A 141 -5.71 -18.85 4.75
C SER A 141 -5.16 -20.24 5.10
N ARG A 142 -3.85 -20.50 4.93
CA ARG A 142 -3.23 -21.75 5.40
C ARG A 142 -3.04 -21.74 6.92
N PRO A 143 -3.08 -22.92 7.57
CA PRO A 143 -2.69 -23.04 8.97
C PRO A 143 -1.28 -22.50 9.20
N CYS A 144 -1.08 -21.84 10.33
CA CYS A 144 0.24 -21.36 10.72
C CYS A 144 1.17 -22.54 10.97
N LYS A 145 2.47 -22.36 10.76
CA LYS A 145 3.53 -23.34 11.07
C LYS A 145 3.78 -23.46 12.58
N VAL A 146 2.73 -23.74 13.34
CA VAL A 146 2.78 -24.04 14.78
C VAL A 146 3.05 -25.53 15.00
N ILE A 147 3.64 -25.88 16.14
CA ILE A 147 3.81 -27.27 16.56
C ILE A 147 2.41 -27.85 16.88
N ASP A 148 2.17 -29.10 16.48
CA ASP A 148 0.93 -29.83 16.79
C ASP A 148 0.61 -29.79 18.30
N GLY A 149 -0.65 -29.56 18.66
CA GLY A 149 -1.11 -29.46 20.06
C GLY A 149 -1.13 -28.06 20.66
N PHE A 150 -0.97 -27.01 19.84
CA PHE A 150 -1.15 -25.61 20.25
C PHE A 150 -2.63 -25.35 20.62
N ALA A 151 -2.96 -25.60 21.88
CA ALA A 151 -4.28 -25.43 22.51
C ALA A 151 -5.40 -26.26 21.86
N GLU A 152 -5.83 -27.31 22.56
CA GLU A 152 -6.95 -28.16 22.15
C GLU A 152 -8.22 -27.32 21.86
N GLY A 153 -8.80 -27.53 20.67
CA GLY A 153 -10.00 -26.81 20.22
C GLY A 153 -9.75 -25.53 19.40
N TYR A 154 -8.49 -25.11 19.21
CA TYR A 154 -8.14 -23.94 18.39
C TYR A 154 -7.60 -24.34 17.01
N TYR A 155 -7.88 -23.51 16.01
CA TYR A 155 -7.26 -23.58 14.68
C TYR A 155 -6.56 -22.26 14.36
N THR A 156 -5.48 -22.34 13.60
CA THR A 156 -4.70 -21.16 13.17
C THR A 156 -4.90 -20.91 11.69
N LYS A 157 -4.74 -19.66 11.24
CA LYS A 157 -4.69 -19.30 9.83
C LYS A 157 -3.83 -18.07 9.58
N CYS A 158 -3.07 -18.07 8.49
CA CYS A 158 -2.38 -16.89 7.98
C CYS A 158 -3.40 -15.95 7.34
N LYS A 159 -3.37 -14.66 7.70
CA LYS A 159 -4.30 -13.63 7.21
C LYS A 159 -3.51 -12.41 6.79
N GLN A 160 -3.75 -11.90 5.58
CA GLN A 160 -3.11 -10.67 5.12
C GLN A 160 -3.63 -9.49 5.94
N LYS A 161 -2.69 -8.74 6.56
CA LYS A 161 -3.02 -7.44 7.17
C LYS A 161 -2.64 -6.31 6.23
N PHE A 162 -3.17 -5.13 6.53
CA PHE A 162 -2.91 -3.93 5.77
C PHE A 162 -2.53 -2.78 6.69
N ILE A 163 -1.66 -1.90 6.20
CA ILE A 163 -1.28 -0.64 6.83
C ILE A 163 -1.65 0.53 5.93
N TYR A 164 -1.74 1.71 6.53
CA TYR A 164 -1.90 2.96 5.80
C TYR A 164 -0.56 3.67 5.67
N ARG A 165 -0.15 4.02 4.46
CA ARG A 165 1.01 4.88 4.20
C ARG A 165 0.58 6.21 3.59
N GLN A 166 1.09 7.31 4.14
CA GLN A 166 0.80 8.64 3.62
C GLN A 166 1.72 8.94 2.44
N LEU A 167 1.15 9.22 1.26
CA LEU A 167 1.88 9.55 0.03
C LEU A 167 1.32 10.83 -0.60
N LEU A 168 2.10 11.51 -1.45
CA LEU A 168 1.62 12.63 -2.23
C LEU A 168 0.73 12.11 -3.36
N SER A 169 -0.35 12.85 -3.63
CA SER A 169 -1.34 12.48 -4.61
C SER A 169 -1.81 13.70 -5.39
N LEU A 170 -2.20 13.49 -6.64
CA LEU A 170 -2.94 14.50 -7.38
C LEU A 170 -4.35 14.63 -6.82
N THR A 171 -4.81 15.86 -6.68
CA THR A 171 -6.20 16.15 -6.34
C THR A 171 -6.97 16.54 -7.60
N ASP A 172 -8.20 16.05 -7.69
CA ASP A 172 -9.21 16.68 -8.53
C ASP A 172 -9.71 17.92 -7.77
N ASN A 173 -9.69 19.07 -8.43
CA ASN A 173 -10.23 20.29 -7.86
C ASN A 173 -11.75 20.19 -7.81
N GLU A 174 -12.32 19.57 -6.79
CA GLU A 174 -13.76 19.57 -6.51
C GLU A 174 -14.10 20.32 -5.21
N HIS A 175 -13.54 21.51 -5.05
CA HIS A 175 -14.07 22.49 -4.11
C HIS A 175 -14.45 23.76 -4.87
N VAL A 176 -15.69 23.78 -5.37
CA VAL A 176 -16.51 24.99 -5.44
C VAL A 176 -17.48 24.92 -4.27
#